data_AF-A0A3S4R414-F1
#
_entry.id   AF-A0A3S4R414-F1
#
_cell.length_a   1.000
_cell.length_b   1.000
_cell.length_c   1.000
_cell.angle_alpha   90.00
_cell.angle_beta   90.00
_cell.angle_gamma   90.00
#
_symmetry.space_group_name_H-M   'P 1'
#
loop_
_entity.id
_entity.type
_entity.pdbx_description
1 polymer ?
#
loop_
_entity_poly.entity_id
_entity_poly.type
_entity_poly.pdbx_seq_one_letter_code
_entity_poly.pdbx_strand_id
1 'polypeptide(L)'
;MNITVIGGTGAAGSAAVAEAARRGHTVTSATRSGRHAEGAAADVVVDLADTEAVLALVNAANATIIAVSPDRTGGPVQPTVEAFSALISARPTGRLIVVGGAGSLIDAQGVRLVDHPDFPEAYRAEARAFTEVLDLFRAAGDDLAWTLVSPAPFFPAEDSSGAYVLGQDSPVGESLSAADLALALLDEAERDAHRGRRFTVASA
;
A
#
# COMPACT_ATOMS: atom_id res chain seq x y z
N MET A 1 1.25 1.29 19.29
CA MET A 1 2.18 0.33 18.64
C MET A 1 3.24 1.11 17.88
N ASN A 2 4.35 0.47 17.50
CA ASN A 2 5.35 1.05 16.61
C ASN A 2 4.99 0.71 15.16
N ILE A 3 4.73 1.72 14.33
CA ILE A 3 4.35 1.57 12.93
C ILE A 3 5.37 2.30 12.06
N THR A 4 5.91 1.61 11.05
CA THR A 4 6.70 2.26 10.00
C THR A 4 5.79 2.55 8.81
N VAL A 5 5.90 3.74 8.22
CA VAL A 5 5.25 4.09 6.95
C VAL A 5 6.31 4.43 5.92
N ILE A 6 6.54 3.53 4.96
CA ILE A 6 7.43 3.78 3.82
C ILE A 6 6.63 4.49 2.72
N GLY A 7 7.12 5.64 2.27
CA GLY A 7 6.34 6.56 1.41
C GLY A 7 5.48 7.55 2.21
N GLY A 8 5.84 7.85 3.45
CA GLY A 8 5.06 8.67 4.40
C GLY A 8 4.73 10.12 4.00
N THR A 9 5.19 10.61 2.84
CA THR A 9 4.88 11.97 2.33
C THR A 9 3.99 11.99 1.08
N GLY A 10 3.63 10.83 0.54
CA GLY A 10 2.64 10.72 -0.57
C GLY A 10 1.21 10.73 -0.02
N ALA A 11 0.20 10.87 -0.88
CA ALA A 11 -1.21 11.00 -0.46
C ALA A 11 -1.67 9.90 0.50
N ALA A 12 -1.43 8.63 0.19
CA ALA A 12 -1.76 7.51 1.07
C ALA A 12 -0.88 7.48 2.33
N GLY A 13 0.43 7.70 2.17
CA GLY A 13 1.39 7.60 3.26
C GLY A 13 1.23 8.69 4.32
N SER A 14 1.02 9.95 3.92
CA SER A 14 0.82 11.06 4.87
C SER A 14 -0.48 10.90 5.65
N ALA A 15 -1.54 10.46 4.99
CA ALA A 15 -2.80 10.15 5.66
C ALA A 15 -2.64 8.98 6.66
N ALA A 16 -1.90 7.94 6.30
CA ALA A 16 -1.58 6.84 7.21
C ALA A 16 -0.73 7.29 8.41
N VAL A 17 0.27 8.15 8.21
CA VAL A 17 1.07 8.72 9.32
C VAL A 17 0.18 9.51 10.27
N ALA A 18 -0.62 10.43 9.74
CA ALA A 18 -1.51 11.28 10.54
C ALA A 18 -2.53 10.45 11.32
N GLU A 19 -3.15 9.46 10.68
CA GLU A 19 -4.13 8.58 11.34
C GLU A 19 -3.49 7.69 12.41
N ALA A 20 -2.31 7.13 12.13
CA ALA A 20 -1.55 6.36 13.10
C ALA A 20 -1.19 7.19 14.34
N ALA A 21 -0.73 8.43 14.15
CA ALA A 21 -0.43 9.36 15.24
C ALA A 21 -1.70 9.72 16.03
N ARG A 22 -2.82 10.00 15.35
CA ARG A 22 -4.11 10.31 15.96
C ARG A 22 -4.62 9.19 16.88
N ARG A 23 -4.36 7.93 16.52
CA ARG A 23 -4.69 6.74 17.33
C ARG A 23 -3.68 6.43 18.43
N GLY A 24 -2.63 7.24 18.58
CA GLY A 24 -1.61 7.09 19.64
C GLY A 24 -0.51 6.06 19.33
N HIS A 25 -0.30 5.73 18.06
CA HIS A 25 0.85 4.91 17.65
C HIS A 25 2.11 5.76 17.55
N THR A 26 3.28 5.14 17.76
CA THR A 26 4.58 5.75 17.48
C THR A 26 4.94 5.47 16.03
N VAL A 27 5.09 6.51 15.24
CA VAL A 27 5.22 6.40 13.78
C VAL A 27 6.62 6.79 13.31
N THR A 28 7.26 5.91 12.55
CA THR A 28 8.47 6.24 11.78
C THR A 28 8.07 6.46 10.32
N SER A 29 8.24 7.67 9.80
CA SER A 29 8.04 8.00 8.39
C SER A 29 9.34 7.77 7.62
N ALA A 30 9.32 6.87 6.65
CA ALA A 30 10.48 6.56 5.81
C ALA A 30 10.26 7.07 4.38
N THR A 31 11.11 7.96 3.89
CA THR A 31 11.01 8.51 2.52
C THR A 31 12.37 8.77 1.91
N ARG A 32 12.45 8.85 0.57
CA ARG A 32 13.69 9.21 -0.14
C ARG A 32 14.24 10.59 0.24
N SER A 33 13.36 11.51 0.62
CA SER A 33 13.74 12.89 0.95
C SER A 33 14.01 13.13 2.43
N GLY A 34 13.58 12.23 3.33
CA GLY A 34 13.60 12.46 4.78
C GLY A 34 12.78 13.67 5.24
N ARG A 35 11.85 14.16 4.41
CA ARG A 35 10.98 15.28 4.78
C ARG A 35 10.04 14.86 5.90
N HIS A 36 9.82 15.77 6.83
CA HIS A 36 8.91 15.56 7.94
C HIS A 36 7.49 15.26 7.45
N ALA A 37 6.92 14.17 7.95
CA ALA A 37 5.49 13.89 7.84
C ALA A 37 4.78 14.27 9.14
N GLU A 38 3.73 15.08 9.04
CA GLU A 38 2.97 15.54 10.21
C GLU A 38 2.42 14.34 11.02
N GLY A 39 2.74 14.31 12.32
CA GLY A 39 2.41 13.20 13.21
C GLY A 39 3.50 12.13 13.36
N ALA A 40 4.54 12.15 12.52
CA ALA A 40 5.67 11.23 12.68
C ALA A 40 6.48 11.55 13.94
N ALA A 41 6.83 10.51 14.70
CA ALA A 41 7.75 10.61 15.83
C ALA A 41 9.22 10.66 15.38
N ALA A 42 9.50 10.08 14.20
CA ALA A 42 10.80 10.13 13.56
C ALA A 42 10.64 10.08 12.03
N ASP A 43 11.55 10.76 11.33
CA ASP A 43 11.68 10.68 9.88
C ASP A 43 13.03 10.07 9.51
N VAL A 44 13.02 9.12 8.58
CA VAL A 44 14.22 8.43 8.11
C VAL A 44 14.32 8.48 6.59
N VAL A 45 15.56 8.55 6.10
CA VAL A 45 15.85 8.51 4.66
C VAL A 45 16.00 7.06 4.23
N VAL A 46 15.05 6.56 3.46
CA VAL A 46 15.09 5.21 2.87
C VAL A 46 14.46 5.23 1.48
N ASP A 47 15.13 4.57 0.54
CA ASP A 47 14.57 4.21 -0.77
C ASP A 47 14.01 2.77 -0.70
N LEU A 48 12.87 2.51 -1.34
CA LEU A 48 12.29 1.17 -1.38
C LEU A 48 13.26 0.16 -2.02
N ALA A 49 14.12 0.62 -2.93
CA ALA A 49 15.14 -0.22 -3.58
C ALA A 49 16.28 -0.64 -2.62
N ASP A 50 16.45 0.02 -1.47
CA ASP A 50 17.41 -0.38 -0.44
C ASP A 50 16.82 -1.51 0.42
N THR A 51 16.96 -2.74 -0.07
CA THR A 51 16.35 -3.92 0.56
C THR A 51 16.83 -4.14 1.99
N GLU A 52 18.10 -3.87 2.29
CA GLU A 52 18.66 -4.05 3.64
C GLU A 52 18.05 -3.03 4.62
N ALA A 53 17.99 -1.75 4.23
CA ALA A 53 17.39 -0.72 5.05
C ALA A 53 15.88 -0.94 5.25
N VAL A 54 15.16 -1.33 4.19
CA VAL A 54 13.74 -1.67 4.28
C VAL A 54 13.51 -2.86 5.20
N LEU A 55 14.33 -3.91 5.10
CA LEU A 55 14.24 -5.10 5.96
C LEU A 55 14.46 -4.75 7.43
N ALA A 56 15.45 -3.91 7.74
CA ALA A 56 15.70 -3.44 9.10
C ALA A 56 14.50 -2.68 9.68
N LEU A 57 13.88 -1.79 8.89
CA LEU A 57 12.68 -1.06 9.29
C LEU A 57 11.48 -1.98 9.51
N VAL A 58 11.28 -2.96 8.62
CA VAL A 58 10.16 -3.91 8.71
C VAL A 58 10.29 -4.78 9.96
N ASN A 59 11.48 -5.31 10.22
CA ASN A 59 11.69 -6.22 11.35
C ASN A 59 11.69 -5.53 12.72
N ALA A 60 11.91 -4.20 12.76
CA ALA A 60 11.87 -3.41 13.99
C ALA A 60 10.45 -2.91 14.37
N ALA A 61 9.51 -2.92 13.43
CA ALA A 61 8.15 -2.41 13.63
C ALA A 61 7.16 -3.52 13.98
N ASN A 62 6.03 -3.16 14.61
CA ASN A 62 4.93 -4.10 14.80
C ASN A 62 4.14 -4.32 13.50
N ALA A 63 4.08 -3.31 12.65
CA ALA A 63 3.54 -3.35 11.30
C ALA A 63 4.22 -2.28 10.44
N THR A 64 4.42 -2.59 9.17
CA THR A 64 4.96 -1.65 8.18
C THR A 64 3.97 -1.44 7.06
N ILE A 65 3.54 -0.20 6.88
CA ILE A 65 2.73 0.24 5.74
C ILE A 65 3.67 0.68 4.63
N ILE A 66 3.56 0.08 3.45
CA ILE A 66 4.30 0.49 2.25
C ILE A 66 3.33 1.20 1.30
N ALA A 67 3.44 2.53 1.24
CA ALA A 67 2.63 3.43 0.43
C ALA A 67 3.46 4.10 -0.68
N VAL A 68 4.35 3.31 -1.30
CA VAL A 68 5.22 3.76 -2.40
C VAL A 68 4.60 3.39 -3.74
N SER A 69 4.36 4.38 -4.58
CA SER A 69 3.93 4.18 -5.97
C SER A 69 5.12 4.29 -6.94
N PRO A 70 5.05 3.65 -8.12
CA PRO A 70 5.95 3.92 -9.23
C PRO A 70 5.96 5.39 -9.64
N ASP A 71 6.92 5.75 -10.50
CA ASP A 71 6.96 7.07 -11.10
C ASP A 71 5.69 7.32 -11.95
N ARG A 72 4.94 8.36 -11.59
CA ARG A 72 3.72 8.80 -12.28
C ARG A 72 3.96 9.92 -13.30
N THR A 73 5.21 10.32 -13.50
CA THR A 73 5.62 11.36 -14.45
C THR A 73 6.06 10.79 -15.81
N GLY A 74 5.77 9.50 -16.06
CA GLY A 74 6.14 8.80 -17.29
C GLY A 74 7.50 8.07 -17.20
N GLY A 75 8.08 7.96 -16.01
CA GLY A 75 9.27 7.17 -15.77
C GLY A 75 9.01 5.65 -15.73
N PRO A 76 10.07 4.84 -15.57
CA PRO A 76 9.96 3.38 -15.55
C PRO A 76 9.26 2.89 -14.28
N VAL A 77 8.36 1.91 -14.43
CA VAL A 77 7.65 1.26 -13.30
C VAL A 77 8.37 0.01 -12.77
N GLN A 78 9.24 -0.59 -13.59
CA GLN A 78 9.94 -1.83 -13.26
C GLN A 78 10.78 -1.78 -11.97
N PRO A 79 11.50 -0.68 -11.66
CA PRO A 79 12.27 -0.60 -10.42
C PRO A 79 11.42 -0.80 -9.15
N THR A 80 10.14 -0.40 -9.17
CA THR A 80 9.23 -0.64 -8.05
C THR A 80 8.92 -2.13 -7.90
N VAL A 81 8.67 -2.82 -9.01
CA VAL A 81 8.42 -4.27 -9.01
C VAL A 81 9.65 -5.02 -8.52
N GLU A 82 10.83 -4.65 -9.00
CA GLU A 82 12.12 -5.23 -8.58
C GLU A 82 12.36 -5.04 -7.08
N ALA A 83 12.05 -3.86 -6.54
CA ALA A 83 12.18 -3.58 -5.11
C ALA A 83 11.25 -4.46 -4.25
N PHE A 84 9.99 -4.64 -4.67
CA PHE A 84 9.08 -5.57 -3.98
C PHE A 84 9.54 -7.02 -4.10
N SER A 85 10.01 -7.44 -5.28
CA SER A 85 10.55 -8.79 -5.51
C SER A 85 11.76 -9.07 -4.60
N ALA A 86 12.68 -8.11 -4.47
CA ALA A 86 13.84 -8.20 -3.58
C ALA A 86 13.40 -8.27 -2.11
N LEU A 87 12.45 -7.43 -1.68
CA LEU A 87 11.90 -7.46 -0.32
C LEU A 87 11.22 -8.80 0.00
N ILE A 88 10.40 -9.34 -0.90
CA ILE A 88 9.75 -10.65 -0.75
C ILE A 88 10.81 -11.75 -0.62
N SER A 89 11.83 -11.72 -1.47
CA SER A 89 12.95 -12.67 -1.47
C SER A 89 13.78 -12.59 -0.19
N ALA A 90 13.88 -11.40 0.42
CA ALA A 90 14.57 -11.18 1.70
C ALA A 90 13.80 -11.71 2.91
N ARG A 91 12.53 -12.10 2.74
CA ARG A 91 11.70 -12.79 3.75
C ARG A 91 11.66 -12.06 5.10
N PRO A 92 11.14 -10.81 5.14
CA PRO A 92 11.00 -10.07 6.40
C PRO A 92 10.14 -10.84 7.40
N THR A 93 10.51 -10.71 8.67
CA THR A 93 9.77 -11.32 9.79
C THR A 93 8.67 -10.39 10.31
N GLY A 94 8.76 -9.09 10.01
CA GLY A 94 7.73 -8.11 10.32
C GLY A 94 6.50 -8.18 9.40
N ARG A 95 5.38 -7.63 9.88
CA ARG A 95 4.12 -7.58 9.13
C ARG A 95 4.16 -6.48 8.06
N LEU A 96 3.82 -6.83 6.82
CA LEU A 96 3.74 -5.93 5.68
C LEU A 96 2.28 -5.61 5.33
N ILE A 97 1.95 -4.34 5.19
CA ILE A 97 0.68 -3.86 4.66
C ILE A 97 1.00 -2.98 3.45
N VAL A 98 0.74 -3.48 2.25
CA VAL A 98 1.12 -2.83 1.00
C VAL A 98 -0.09 -2.13 0.39
N VAL A 99 0.03 -0.84 0.10
CA VAL A 99 -0.94 -0.14 -0.74
C VAL A 99 -0.70 -0.56 -2.19
N GLY A 100 -1.67 -1.28 -2.76
CA GLY A 100 -1.61 -1.75 -4.14
C GLY A 100 -2.28 -0.78 -5.12
N GLY A 101 -2.82 -1.35 -6.21
CA GLY A 101 -3.61 -0.62 -7.21
C GLY A 101 -4.94 -1.31 -7.50
N ALA A 102 -5.87 -0.55 -8.07
CA ALA A 102 -7.18 -1.04 -8.49
C ALA A 102 -7.12 -1.96 -9.73
N GLY A 103 -6.06 -1.87 -10.54
CA GLY A 103 -5.93 -2.60 -11.81
C GLY A 103 -6.04 -4.13 -11.70
N SER A 104 -5.67 -4.71 -10.56
CA SER A 104 -5.74 -6.15 -10.30
C SER A 104 -7.07 -6.62 -9.70
N LEU A 105 -8.02 -5.71 -9.43
CA LEU A 105 -9.38 -6.06 -9.08
C LEU A 105 -10.07 -6.73 -10.27
N ILE A 106 -11.02 -7.62 -10.00
CA ILE A 106 -11.73 -8.39 -11.01
C ILE A 106 -13.19 -7.94 -11.13
N ASP A 107 -13.69 -7.88 -12.36
CA ASP A 107 -15.10 -7.68 -12.64
C ASP A 107 -15.93 -8.97 -12.38
N ALA A 108 -17.24 -8.89 -12.67
CA ALA A 108 -18.16 -10.01 -12.48
C ALA A 108 -17.87 -11.21 -13.41
N GLN A 109 -17.04 -11.04 -14.43
CA GLN A 109 -16.61 -12.08 -15.36
C GLN A 109 -15.23 -12.66 -14.97
N GLY A 110 -14.61 -12.15 -13.90
CA GLY A 110 -13.29 -12.58 -13.45
C GLY A 110 -12.13 -11.95 -14.22
N VAL A 111 -12.39 -10.93 -15.05
CA VAL A 111 -11.37 -10.22 -15.81
C VAL A 111 -10.78 -9.10 -14.95
N ARG A 112 -9.45 -8.98 -14.90
CA ARG A 112 -8.79 -7.90 -14.17
C ARG A 112 -9.09 -6.56 -14.85
N LEU A 113 -9.32 -5.51 -14.07
CA LEU A 113 -9.65 -4.19 -14.62
C LEU A 113 -8.60 -3.70 -15.63
N VAL A 114 -7.31 -3.94 -15.36
CA VAL A 114 -6.19 -3.54 -16.24
C VAL A 114 -6.19 -4.23 -17.63
N ASP A 115 -6.88 -5.35 -17.75
CA ASP A 115 -6.96 -6.14 -18.99
C ASP A 115 -8.13 -5.72 -19.88
N HIS A 116 -8.99 -4.81 -19.41
CA HIS A 116 -10.04 -4.25 -20.25
C HIS A 116 -9.46 -3.43 -21.43
N PRO A 117 -10.05 -3.55 -22.63
CA PRO A 117 -9.61 -2.77 -23.79
C PRO A 117 -9.72 -1.26 -23.53
N ASP A 118 -10.75 -0.85 -22.78
CA ASP A 118 -11.04 0.55 -22.48
C ASP A 118 -10.33 1.07 -21.21
N PHE A 119 -9.43 0.27 -20.59
CA PHE A 119 -8.68 0.73 -19.43
C PHE A 119 -7.82 1.95 -19.80
N PRO A 120 -7.78 3.03 -18.98
CA PRO A 120 -7.07 4.24 -19.35
C PRO A 120 -5.57 4.00 -19.51
N GLU A 121 -5.03 4.29 -20.70
CA GLU A 121 -3.62 4.02 -21.05
C GLU A 121 -2.64 4.70 -20.08
N ALA A 122 -2.97 5.92 -19.64
CA ALA A 122 -2.13 6.68 -18.71
C ALA A 122 -1.86 5.96 -17.38
N TYR A 123 -2.72 5.02 -16.97
CA TYR A 123 -2.57 4.26 -15.72
C TYR A 123 -2.13 2.81 -15.96
N ARG A 124 -2.07 2.35 -17.21
CA ARG A 124 -1.91 0.92 -17.55
C ARG A 124 -0.56 0.37 -17.08
N ALA A 125 0.52 1.14 -17.22
CA ALA A 125 1.84 0.72 -16.75
C ALA A 125 1.89 0.52 -15.23
N GLU A 126 1.41 1.48 -14.45
CA GLU A 126 1.35 1.39 -12.98
C GLU A 126 0.42 0.25 -12.53
N ALA A 127 -0.74 0.13 -13.17
CA ALA A 127 -1.72 -0.91 -12.87
C ALA A 127 -1.14 -2.32 -13.12
N ARG A 128 -0.38 -2.52 -14.19
CA ARG A 128 0.31 -3.79 -14.47
C ARG A 128 1.41 -4.08 -13.45
N ALA A 129 2.21 -3.07 -13.10
CA ALA A 129 3.27 -3.22 -12.11
C ALA A 129 2.72 -3.69 -10.75
N PHE A 130 1.65 -3.06 -10.24
CA PHE A 130 1.04 -3.50 -8.98
C PHE A 130 0.24 -4.81 -9.08
N THR A 131 -0.22 -5.16 -10.28
CA THR A 131 -0.78 -6.48 -10.55
C THR A 131 0.30 -7.56 -10.42
N GLU A 132 1.49 -7.32 -10.99
CA GLU A 132 2.65 -8.20 -10.84
C GLU A 132 3.12 -8.30 -9.37
N VAL A 133 3.19 -7.17 -8.65
CA VAL A 133 3.50 -7.17 -7.21
C VAL A 133 2.54 -8.03 -6.41
N LEU A 134 1.23 -7.95 -6.67
CA LEU A 134 0.24 -8.82 -6.02
C LEU A 134 0.51 -10.30 -6.34
N ASP A 135 0.82 -10.62 -7.59
CA ASP A 135 1.11 -11.99 -8.01
C ASP A 135 2.40 -12.53 -7.35
N LEU A 136 3.43 -11.68 -7.18
CA LEU A 136 4.64 -12.01 -6.42
C LEU A 136 4.33 -12.32 -4.94
N PHE A 137 3.50 -11.50 -4.28
CA PHE A 137 3.08 -11.76 -2.90
C PHE A 137 2.29 -13.07 -2.76
N ARG A 138 1.38 -13.34 -3.71
CA ARG A 138 0.62 -14.60 -3.76
C ARG A 138 1.52 -15.83 -3.94
N ALA A 139 2.61 -15.69 -4.70
CA ALA A 139 3.58 -16.76 -4.93
C ALA A 139 4.57 -16.97 -3.76
N ALA A 140 4.67 -16.03 -2.82
CA ALA A 140 5.69 -16.04 -1.75
C ALA A 140 5.50 -17.15 -0.68
N GLY A 141 4.31 -17.75 -0.60
CA GLY A 141 3.95 -18.77 0.38
C GLY A 141 3.56 -18.22 1.75
N ASP A 142 3.19 -19.13 2.66
CA ASP A 142 2.51 -18.79 3.94
C ASP A 142 3.43 -18.20 5.03
N ASP A 143 4.74 -18.29 4.84
CA ASP A 143 5.73 -17.82 5.83
C ASP A 143 5.90 -16.30 5.85
N LEU A 144 5.35 -15.58 4.87
CA LEU A 144 5.43 -14.12 4.77
C LEU A 144 4.14 -13.49 5.31
N ALA A 145 4.24 -12.68 6.37
CA ALA A 145 3.10 -11.97 6.93
C ALA A 145 2.79 -10.69 6.12
N TRP A 146 2.05 -10.84 5.02
CA TRP A 146 1.68 -9.74 4.14
C TRP A 146 0.16 -9.56 4.04
N THR A 147 -0.25 -8.31 3.81
CA THR A 147 -1.59 -7.92 3.38
C THR A 147 -1.43 -6.89 2.26
N LEU A 148 -2.21 -7.01 1.18
CA LEU A 148 -2.24 -6.00 0.11
C LEU A 148 -3.62 -5.33 0.07
N VAL A 149 -3.64 -4.01 0.06
CA VAL A 149 -4.87 -3.20 0.04
C VAL A 149 -5.02 -2.56 -1.34
N SER A 150 -5.97 -3.05 -2.14
CA SER A 150 -6.32 -2.44 -3.42
C SER A 150 -7.30 -1.28 -3.17
N PRO A 151 -6.94 -0.02 -3.46
CA PRO A 151 -7.89 1.09 -3.38
C PRO A 151 -8.98 0.96 -4.44
N ALA A 152 -10.07 1.71 -4.26
CA ALA A 152 -11.08 1.92 -5.30
C ALA A 152 -10.46 2.52 -6.57
N PRO A 153 -11.08 2.34 -7.77
CA PRO A 153 -10.53 2.83 -9.03
C PRO A 153 -10.18 4.32 -9.05
N PHE A 154 -11.02 5.16 -8.44
CA PHE A 154 -10.77 6.59 -8.31
C PHE A 154 -10.13 6.91 -6.96
N PHE A 155 -8.80 6.98 -6.96
CA PHE A 155 -8.01 7.30 -5.77
C PHE A 155 -6.82 8.23 -6.11
N PRO A 156 -6.58 9.28 -5.31
CA PRO A 156 -7.37 9.73 -4.17
C PRO A 156 -8.55 10.62 -4.59
N ALA A 157 -9.71 10.41 -3.96
CA ALA A 157 -10.81 11.36 -3.96
C ALA A 157 -10.55 12.51 -2.97
N GLU A 158 -11.14 13.69 -3.23
CA GLU A 158 -10.96 14.88 -2.40
C GLU A 158 -11.63 14.75 -1.03
N ASP A 159 -12.91 14.36 -1.02
CA ASP A 159 -13.72 14.33 0.18
C ASP A 159 -13.65 12.99 0.91
N SER A 160 -13.44 13.06 2.22
CA SER A 160 -13.54 11.91 3.12
C SER A 160 -14.97 11.71 3.57
N SER A 161 -15.43 10.45 3.54
CA SER A 161 -16.71 10.04 4.14
C SER A 161 -16.60 9.81 5.66
N GLY A 162 -15.37 9.64 6.17
CA GLY A 162 -15.09 9.27 7.56
C GLY A 162 -15.32 7.80 7.85
N ALA A 163 -15.59 6.99 6.83
CA ALA A 163 -15.83 5.56 6.90
C ALA A 163 -15.36 4.87 5.60
N TYR A 164 -15.40 3.54 5.58
CA TYR A 164 -15.05 2.77 4.38
C TYR A 164 -15.84 1.47 4.31
N VAL A 165 -15.97 0.95 3.10
CA VAL A 165 -16.50 -0.39 2.82
C VAL A 165 -15.37 -1.31 2.34
N LEU A 166 -15.48 -2.60 2.66
CA LEU A 166 -14.48 -3.61 2.33
C LEU A 166 -15.00 -4.64 1.34
N GLY A 167 -14.11 -5.12 0.49
CA GLY A 167 -14.31 -6.28 -0.38
C GLY A 167 -13.08 -7.15 -0.46
N GLN A 168 -13.20 -8.22 -1.24
CA GLN A 168 -12.08 -9.13 -1.50
C GLN A 168 -11.40 -8.74 -2.80
N ASP A 169 -11.81 -9.35 -3.92
CA ASP A 169 -11.13 -9.22 -5.20
C ASP A 169 -11.86 -8.32 -6.21
N SER A 170 -13.11 -7.95 -5.97
CA SER A 170 -13.89 -7.07 -6.86
C SER A 170 -14.09 -5.68 -6.24
N PRO A 171 -14.17 -4.61 -7.05
CA PRO A 171 -14.41 -3.26 -6.55
C PRO A 171 -15.67 -3.19 -5.69
N VAL A 172 -15.60 -2.44 -4.58
CA VAL A 172 -16.72 -2.23 -3.63
C VAL A 172 -17.27 -0.81 -3.62
N GLY A 173 -16.74 0.04 -4.50
CA GLY A 173 -17.15 1.41 -4.70
C GLY A 173 -16.26 2.06 -5.76
N GLU A 174 -16.64 3.26 -6.19
CA GLU A 174 -15.95 3.94 -7.29
C GLU A 174 -14.74 4.75 -6.81
N SER A 175 -14.86 5.36 -5.64
CA SER A 175 -13.89 6.33 -5.13
C SER A 175 -13.39 6.00 -3.72
N LEU A 176 -12.20 6.50 -3.41
CA LEU A 176 -11.61 6.37 -2.08
C LEU A 176 -10.80 7.62 -1.76
N SER A 177 -11.05 8.24 -0.61
CA SER A 177 -10.21 9.32 -0.09
C SER A 177 -8.95 8.77 0.58
N ALA A 178 -7.88 9.57 0.64
CA ALA A 178 -6.67 9.20 1.38
C ALA A 178 -6.94 9.00 2.87
N ALA A 179 -7.84 9.78 3.45
CA ALA A 179 -8.25 9.67 4.86
C ALA A 179 -8.98 8.35 5.13
N ASP A 180 -9.92 7.96 4.27
CA ASP A 180 -10.70 6.72 4.45
C ASP A 180 -9.81 5.48 4.19
N LEU A 181 -8.87 5.56 3.24
CA LEU A 181 -7.83 4.53 3.07
C LEU A 181 -7.00 4.37 4.35
N ALA A 182 -6.60 5.48 4.98
CA ALA A 182 -5.83 5.45 6.22
C ALA A 182 -6.58 4.75 7.36
N LEU A 183 -7.91 4.94 7.46
CA LEU A 183 -8.73 4.20 8.41
C LEU A 183 -8.59 2.69 8.21
N ALA A 184 -8.73 2.21 6.97
CA ALA A 184 -8.63 0.79 6.64
C ALA A 184 -7.21 0.22 6.87
N LEU A 185 -6.18 0.98 6.53
CA LEU A 185 -4.77 0.58 6.76
C LEU A 185 -4.47 0.41 8.25
N LEU A 186 -4.94 1.34 9.09
CA LEU A 186 -4.69 1.28 10.52
C LEU A 186 -5.55 0.22 11.23
N ASP A 187 -6.78 0.03 10.76
CA ASP A 187 -7.63 -1.07 11.22
C ASP A 187 -6.99 -2.44 10.92
N GLU A 188 -6.35 -2.61 9.76
CA GLU A 188 -5.58 -3.81 9.44
C GLU A 188 -4.28 -3.91 10.27
N ALA A 189 -3.58 -2.80 10.48
CA ALA A 189 -2.38 -2.77 11.32
C ALA A 189 -2.66 -3.22 12.76
N GLU A 190 -3.80 -2.82 13.32
CA GLU A 190 -4.25 -3.18 14.66
C GLU A 190 -4.78 -4.62 14.76
N ARG A 191 -5.55 -5.08 13.76
CA ARG A 191 -6.32 -6.33 13.87
C ARG A 191 -5.75 -7.53 13.11
N ASP A 192 -4.90 -7.29 12.10
CA ASP A 192 -4.28 -8.36 11.30
C ASP A 192 -5.31 -9.29 10.64
N ALA A 193 -6.42 -8.74 10.15
CA ALA A 193 -7.58 -9.52 9.72
C ALA A 193 -7.39 -10.19 8.36
N HIS A 194 -6.45 -9.69 7.53
CA HIS A 194 -6.28 -10.11 6.14
C HIS A 194 -4.86 -10.62 5.86
N ARG A 195 -4.24 -11.28 6.83
CA ARG A 195 -2.95 -11.93 6.62
C ARG A 195 -2.99 -12.92 5.45
N GLY A 196 -1.96 -12.84 4.60
CA GLY A 196 -1.71 -13.71 3.46
C GLY A 196 -2.64 -13.45 2.27
N ARG A 197 -3.37 -12.32 2.23
CA ARG A 197 -4.33 -12.06 1.16
C ARG A 197 -4.43 -10.57 0.80
N ARG A 198 -5.07 -10.32 -0.34
CA ARG A 198 -5.52 -9.00 -0.74
C ARG A 198 -6.94 -8.73 -0.23
N PHE A 199 -7.23 -7.49 0.12
CA PHE A 199 -8.60 -6.96 0.22
C PHE A 199 -8.71 -5.61 -0.51
N THR A 200 -9.91 -5.11 -0.71
CA THR A 200 -10.17 -3.82 -1.36
C THR A 200 -11.03 -2.90 -0.52
N VAL A 201 -10.91 -1.59 -0.77
CA VAL A 201 -11.53 -0.53 0.03
C VAL A 201 -12.11 0.55 -0.87
N ALA A 202 -13.27 1.08 -0.52
CA ALA A 202 -13.83 2.31 -1.06
C ALA A 202 -14.36 3.19 0.07
N SER A 203 -14.50 4.50 -0.17
CA SER A 203 -15.23 5.40 0.74
C SER A 203 -16.70 4.97 0.82
N ALA A 204 -17.33 5.14 1.98
CA ALA A 204 -18.69 4.68 2.26
C ALA A 204 -19.78 5.64 1.76
#